data_AF-A0A2S1FIN8-F1
#
_entry.id   AF-A0A2S1FIN8-F1
#
_cell.length_a   1.000
_cell.length_b   1.000
_cell.length_c   1.000
_cell.angle_alpha   90.00
_cell.angle_beta   90.00
_cell.angle_gamma   90.00
#
_symmetry.space_group_name_H-M   'P 1'
#
loop_
_entity.id
_entity.type
_entity.pdbx_description
1 polymer ?
#
loop_
_entity_poly.entity_id
_entity_poly.type
_entity_poly.pdbx_seq_one_letter_code
_entity_poly.pdbx_strand_id
1 'polypeptide(L)'
;MSETVNYYNCNADDFFANTANVYMSALHARFLRNVPDGGLLLDAGFGSGRDSKAFLALRYRVRAFDASPELARRASELIGQIVATRTFEQVDEVACYDGIWACASLLHLPEHAMPDALGRLWSALKPGGVCYFSFKQGEGERTHNGRHFTDATEDRLNAWIDKLADVESTDCWVTLDQRPDRHEHWLNAIVRRRKPLSAKLISGERDHKFLPLLCDAIVRADEIDFTVAFIKTSGLRLLLPDLHAALAPSEGSMRRAARVRVVTSDYLDVTDPDALRLLMLLQAQGAQVRVFETSNTSFHMKAYLFAHYSDDHLLHGTAFIGSSNISRQALTDGLEWNYRVDYPADDGFLEARHRFEGVFSDARSVPLTDAWIDAYEARRVVPPRAVAPGSDEKEAAPNATPIQVEALQALSDTRDAGYRRGLVMLATGLGKTWLAAFDAQQMGARRVLFVAHREEILSQAAETFLRIRPLARVGFYMGQVRDVQVDILCASVQTLGRAAHLSRFAPQHFDYIVIDEFHHAAAPTYRQLLTHFAPQFLIGLTATPERTDQSDILSLCDDNLVYSCNLFTGITAGLLAPFHYFGIL
;
A
#
# COMPACT_ATOMS: atom_id res chain seq x y z
N MET A 1 -39.55 -15.20 22.03
CA MET A 1 -38.96 -14.29 23.02
C MET A 1 -38.86 -15.04 24.33
N SER A 2 -37.71 -15.01 25.00
CA SER A 2 -37.56 -15.64 26.31
C SER A 2 -38.45 -14.94 27.35
N GLU A 3 -38.84 -15.66 28.41
CA GLU A 3 -39.64 -15.10 29.51
C GLU A 3 -38.97 -13.85 30.13
N THR A 4 -37.64 -13.84 30.19
CA THR A 4 -36.84 -12.69 30.62
C THR A 4 -37.03 -11.46 29.73
N VAL A 5 -37.02 -11.60 28.40
CA VAL A 5 -37.24 -10.48 27.47
C VAL A 5 -38.66 -9.93 27.62
N ASN A 6 -39.65 -10.80 27.77
CA ASN A 6 -41.03 -10.39 28.00
C ASN A 6 -41.17 -9.63 29.34
N TYR A 7 -40.50 -10.07 30.40
CA TYR A 7 -40.47 -9.33 31.66
C TYR A 7 -39.95 -7.90 31.45
N TYR A 8 -38.82 -7.72 30.77
CA TYR A 8 -38.25 -6.39 30.55
C TYR A 8 -39.12 -5.51 29.64
N ASN A 9 -39.81 -6.08 28.65
CA ASN A 9 -40.80 -5.35 27.86
C ASN A 9 -41.97 -4.84 28.72
N CYS A 10 -42.49 -5.65 29.63
CA CYS A 10 -43.63 -5.29 30.47
C CYS A 10 -43.27 -4.38 31.65
N ASN A 11 -42.01 -4.37 32.09
CA ASN A 11 -41.55 -3.65 33.29
C ASN A 11 -40.48 -2.58 32.98
N ALA A 12 -40.43 -2.09 31.73
CA ALA A 12 -39.40 -1.15 31.29
C ALA A 12 -39.39 0.16 32.09
N ASP A 13 -40.56 0.72 32.42
CA ASP A 13 -40.69 1.94 33.23
C ASP A 13 -40.05 1.80 34.62
N ASP A 14 -40.46 0.77 35.36
CA ASP A 14 -39.94 0.48 36.70
C ASP A 14 -38.44 0.17 36.65
N PHE A 15 -37.99 -0.55 35.62
CA PHE A 15 -36.58 -0.86 35.45
C PHE A 15 -35.74 0.40 35.22
N PHE A 16 -36.19 1.32 34.38
CA PHE A 16 -35.51 2.59 34.12
C PHE A 16 -35.46 3.45 35.39
N ALA A 17 -36.59 3.62 36.08
CA ALA A 17 -36.67 4.43 37.30
C ALA A 17 -35.68 3.96 38.37
N ASN A 18 -35.50 2.64 38.49
CA ASN A 18 -34.64 2.03 39.51
C ASN A 18 -33.16 1.90 39.12
N THR A 19 -32.78 2.10 37.85
CA THR A 19 -31.41 1.82 37.38
C THR A 19 -30.70 2.99 36.70
N ALA A 20 -31.44 3.97 36.18
CA ALA A 20 -30.89 5.08 35.41
C ALA A 20 -29.95 5.98 36.24
N ASN A 21 -30.22 6.11 37.55
CA ASN A 21 -29.46 6.99 38.46
C ASN A 21 -28.47 6.23 39.36
N VAL A 22 -28.25 4.94 39.13
CA VAL A 22 -27.30 4.15 39.93
C VAL A 22 -25.88 4.64 39.66
N TYR A 23 -25.10 4.82 40.72
CA TYR A 23 -23.74 5.34 40.60
C TYR A 23 -22.75 4.27 40.14
N MET A 24 -22.17 4.44 38.95
CA MET A 24 -21.25 3.47 38.32
C MET A 24 -19.86 4.03 38.00
N SER A 25 -19.55 5.27 38.40
CA SER A 25 -18.37 6.00 37.92
C SER A 25 -17.04 5.30 38.23
N ALA A 26 -16.95 4.60 39.38
CA ALA A 26 -15.74 3.85 39.75
C ALA A 26 -15.50 2.68 38.79
N LEU A 27 -16.57 2.00 38.35
CA LEU A 27 -16.50 0.90 37.40
C LEU A 27 -16.20 1.43 35.99
N HIS A 28 -16.85 2.53 35.59
CA HIS A 28 -16.55 3.22 34.33
C HIS A 28 -15.08 3.63 34.27
N ALA A 29 -14.56 4.30 35.30
CA ALA A 29 -13.17 4.72 35.36
C ALA A 29 -12.19 3.54 35.31
N ARG A 30 -12.50 2.42 35.99
CA ARG A 30 -11.64 1.22 35.91
C ARG A 30 -11.61 0.62 34.52
N PHE A 31 -12.75 0.56 33.83
CA PHE A 31 -12.84 0.07 32.46
C PHE A 31 -12.14 1.00 31.45
N LEU A 32 -12.48 2.30 31.47
CA LEU A 32 -11.99 3.27 30.48
C LEU A 32 -10.48 3.52 30.57
N ARG A 33 -9.83 3.30 31.72
CA ARG A 33 -8.35 3.29 31.82
C ARG A 33 -7.66 2.28 30.89
N ASN A 34 -8.41 1.30 30.39
CA ASN A 34 -7.91 0.26 29.52
C ASN A 34 -8.35 0.45 28.06
N VAL A 35 -9.10 1.50 27.74
CA VAL A 35 -9.62 1.80 26.41
C VAL A 35 -8.97 3.09 25.89
N PRO A 36 -8.49 3.14 24.64
CA PRO A 36 -7.97 4.38 24.05
C PRO A 36 -8.99 5.52 24.11
N ASP A 37 -8.52 6.75 24.35
CA ASP A 37 -9.37 7.94 24.37
C ASP A 37 -10.18 8.07 23.06
N GLY A 38 -11.50 8.29 23.17
CA GLY A 38 -12.39 8.34 22.01
C GLY A 38 -12.64 7.00 21.30
N GLY A 39 -12.19 5.89 21.89
CA GLY A 39 -12.39 4.53 21.39
C GLY A 39 -13.86 4.19 21.13
N LEU A 40 -14.09 3.21 20.24
CA LEU A 40 -15.41 2.69 19.91
C LEU A 40 -15.79 1.57 20.89
N LEU A 41 -16.85 1.80 21.66
CA LEU A 41 -17.40 0.88 22.64
C LEU A 41 -18.65 0.17 22.13
N LEU A 42 -18.82 -1.09 22.53
CA LEU A 42 -20.08 -1.80 22.45
C LEU A 42 -20.70 -1.90 23.84
N ASP A 43 -21.91 -1.36 24.03
CA ASP A 43 -22.75 -1.61 25.20
C ASP A 43 -23.70 -2.77 24.90
N ALA A 44 -23.40 -3.94 25.44
CA ALA A 44 -24.03 -5.22 25.10
C ALA A 44 -25.04 -5.63 26.18
N GLY A 45 -26.33 -5.45 25.88
CA GLY A 45 -27.41 -5.53 26.87
C GLY A 45 -27.60 -4.18 27.58
N PHE A 46 -27.88 -3.16 26.77
CA PHE A 46 -27.88 -1.74 27.10
C PHE A 46 -28.75 -1.33 28.30
N GLY A 47 -29.84 -2.07 28.58
CA GLY A 47 -30.67 -1.82 29.74
C GLY A 47 -31.29 -0.41 29.74
N SER A 48 -31.00 0.38 30.78
CA SER A 48 -31.54 1.74 30.95
C SER A 48 -30.73 2.83 30.25
N GLY A 49 -29.64 2.49 29.57
CA GLY A 49 -28.79 3.46 28.86
C GLY A 49 -27.95 4.40 29.69
N ARG A 50 -27.93 4.19 31.00
CA ARG A 50 -27.08 4.92 31.94
C ARG A 50 -25.60 4.89 31.51
N ASP A 51 -25.08 3.70 31.19
CA ASP A 51 -23.64 3.50 30.97
C ASP A 51 -23.20 4.14 29.64
N SER A 52 -23.92 3.87 28.56
CA SER A 52 -23.72 4.54 27.28
C SER A 52 -23.82 6.06 27.35
N LYS A 53 -24.78 6.61 28.10
CA LYS A 53 -24.90 8.07 28.30
C LYS A 53 -23.64 8.64 28.98
N ALA A 54 -23.10 7.93 29.98
CA ALA A 54 -21.86 8.33 30.64
C ALA A 54 -20.65 8.27 29.69
N PHE A 55 -20.54 7.21 28.88
CA PHE A 55 -19.45 7.06 27.91
C PHE A 55 -19.50 8.14 26.81
N LEU A 56 -20.68 8.45 26.29
CA LEU A 56 -20.89 9.54 25.31
C LEU A 56 -20.53 10.91 25.91
N ALA A 57 -20.89 11.17 27.16
CA ALA A 57 -20.51 12.41 27.85
C ALA A 57 -18.98 12.56 28.03
N LEU A 58 -18.27 11.43 28.14
CA LEU A 58 -16.81 11.35 28.16
C LEU A 58 -16.17 11.31 26.76
N ARG A 59 -16.95 11.56 25.70
CA ARG A 59 -16.51 11.61 24.28
C ARG A 59 -16.06 10.28 23.67
N TYR A 60 -16.45 9.15 24.24
CA TYR A 60 -16.29 7.85 23.58
C TYR A 60 -17.38 7.66 22.52
N ARG A 61 -17.09 6.86 21.49
CA ARG A 61 -18.10 6.45 20.51
C ARG A 61 -18.76 5.19 21.00
N VAL A 62 -20.09 5.09 20.89
CA VAL A 62 -20.82 3.95 21.44
C VAL A 62 -21.76 3.35 20.40
N ARG A 63 -21.71 2.03 20.24
CA ARG A 63 -22.80 1.23 19.65
C ARG A 63 -23.44 0.40 20.74
N ALA A 64 -24.71 0.12 20.58
CA ALA A 64 -25.50 -0.48 21.64
C ALA A 64 -26.56 -1.43 21.09
N PHE A 65 -26.87 -2.48 21.86
CA PHE A 65 -28.03 -3.31 21.59
C PHE A 65 -28.69 -3.83 22.87
N ASP A 66 -29.97 -4.16 22.75
CA ASP A 66 -30.73 -4.89 23.76
C ASP A 66 -31.66 -5.92 23.09
N ALA A 67 -31.94 -7.04 23.78
CA ALA A 67 -32.87 -8.04 23.29
C ALA A 67 -34.34 -7.62 23.47
N SER A 68 -34.62 -6.67 24.38
CA SER A 68 -35.93 -6.06 24.59
C SER A 68 -36.13 -4.88 23.63
N PRO A 69 -37.11 -4.96 22.70
CA PRO A 69 -37.45 -3.84 21.83
C PRO A 69 -37.84 -2.57 22.61
N GLU A 70 -38.53 -2.73 23.74
CA GLU A 70 -38.99 -1.58 24.53
C GLU A 70 -37.84 -0.88 25.27
N LEU A 71 -36.90 -1.65 25.83
CA LEU A 71 -35.68 -1.07 26.39
C LEU A 71 -34.86 -0.39 25.29
N ALA A 72 -34.66 -1.03 24.14
CA ALA A 72 -33.92 -0.47 23.00
C ALA A 72 -34.56 0.83 22.45
N ARG A 73 -35.89 0.93 22.42
CA ARG A 73 -36.59 2.15 22.01
C ARG A 73 -36.31 3.32 22.96
N ARG A 74 -36.54 3.12 24.26
CA ARG A 74 -36.33 4.16 25.29
C ARG A 74 -34.87 4.57 25.42
N ALA A 75 -34.01 3.58 25.33
CA ALA A 75 -32.58 3.74 25.22
C ALA A 75 -32.20 4.70 24.10
N SER A 76 -32.75 4.46 22.90
CA SER A 76 -32.47 5.29 21.73
C SER A 76 -32.88 6.75 21.94
N GLU A 77 -34.04 6.96 22.57
CA GLU A 77 -34.54 8.29 22.94
C GLU A 77 -33.62 8.99 23.94
N LEU A 78 -33.10 8.27 24.94
CA LEU A 78 -32.24 8.83 25.98
C LEU A 78 -30.90 9.34 25.45
N ILE A 79 -30.27 8.59 24.55
CA ILE A 79 -28.92 8.89 24.06
C ILE A 79 -28.90 9.56 22.68
N GLY A 80 -30.06 9.71 22.03
CA GLY A 80 -30.17 10.39 20.73
C GLY A 80 -29.55 9.61 19.56
N GLN A 81 -29.40 8.29 19.68
CA GLN A 81 -28.89 7.41 18.63
C GLN A 81 -29.62 6.06 18.67
N ILE A 82 -29.70 5.38 17.53
CA ILE A 82 -30.41 4.10 17.42
C ILE A 82 -29.68 3.02 18.23
N VAL A 83 -30.41 2.34 19.10
CA VAL A 83 -30.00 1.11 19.79
C VAL A 83 -30.65 -0.08 19.10
N ALA A 84 -29.83 -1.03 18.65
CA ALA A 84 -30.31 -2.18 17.90
C ALA A 84 -31.11 -3.13 18.80
N THR A 85 -32.25 -3.64 18.31
CA THR A 85 -32.97 -4.73 18.97
C THR A 85 -32.42 -6.07 18.45
N ARG A 86 -31.52 -6.69 19.21
CA ARG A 86 -30.92 -7.99 18.86
C ARG A 86 -30.42 -8.76 20.08
N THR A 87 -30.19 -10.05 19.93
CA THR A 87 -29.63 -10.93 20.97
C THR A 87 -28.11 -11.06 20.85
N PHE A 88 -27.47 -11.66 21.87
CA PHE A 88 -26.03 -11.98 21.81
C PHE A 88 -25.68 -12.95 20.66
N GLU A 89 -26.59 -13.86 20.30
CA GLU A 89 -26.43 -14.81 19.18
C GLU A 89 -26.36 -14.09 17.82
N GLN A 90 -26.87 -12.85 17.75
CA GLN A 90 -26.89 -12.01 16.56
C GLN A 90 -25.74 -10.99 16.54
N VAL A 91 -24.75 -11.14 17.42
CA VAL A 91 -23.47 -10.44 17.33
C VAL A 91 -22.57 -11.22 16.37
N ASP A 92 -22.24 -10.59 15.25
CA ASP A 92 -21.46 -11.15 14.14
C ASP A 92 -20.26 -10.26 13.76
N GLU A 93 -20.09 -9.13 14.44
CA GLU A 93 -18.95 -8.25 14.22
C GLU A 93 -17.61 -8.93 14.55
N VAL A 94 -16.55 -8.53 13.83
CA VAL A 94 -15.18 -9.03 14.02
C VAL A 94 -14.25 -7.84 14.22
N ALA A 95 -13.51 -7.83 15.33
CA ALA A 95 -12.50 -6.83 15.65
C ALA A 95 -12.95 -5.36 15.42
N CYS A 96 -14.18 -5.04 15.84
CA CYS A 96 -14.80 -3.74 15.64
C CYS A 96 -14.58 -2.80 16.81
N TYR A 97 -14.58 -3.33 18.04
CA TYR A 97 -14.67 -2.54 19.26
C TYR A 97 -13.35 -2.46 20.03
N ASP A 98 -13.00 -1.26 20.51
CA ASP A 98 -11.84 -1.01 21.38
C ASP A 98 -12.13 -1.45 22.84
N GLY A 99 -13.41 -1.44 23.21
CA GLY A 99 -13.88 -2.03 24.46
C GLY A 99 -15.33 -2.52 24.35
N ILE A 100 -15.67 -3.55 25.13
CA ILE A 100 -17.04 -4.08 25.21
C ILE A 100 -17.49 -4.02 26.66
N TRP A 101 -18.67 -3.44 26.90
CA TRP A 101 -19.30 -3.31 28.21
C TRP A 101 -20.54 -4.19 28.26
N ALA A 102 -20.53 -5.23 29.09
CA ALA A 102 -21.66 -6.12 29.32
C ALA A 102 -21.98 -6.17 30.81
N CYS A 103 -22.59 -5.10 31.31
CA CYS A 103 -22.94 -4.94 32.71
C CYS A 103 -24.31 -5.54 33.01
N ALA A 104 -24.35 -6.56 33.86
CA ALA A 104 -25.57 -7.20 34.32
C ALA A 104 -26.52 -7.68 33.19
N SER A 105 -25.96 -8.07 32.05
CA SER A 105 -26.73 -8.50 30.87
C SER A 105 -26.56 -9.99 30.56
N LEU A 106 -25.34 -10.52 30.58
CA LEU A 106 -25.04 -11.92 30.28
C LEU A 106 -25.65 -12.91 31.28
N LEU A 107 -25.85 -12.51 32.53
CA LEU A 107 -26.46 -13.38 33.55
C LEU A 107 -27.91 -13.77 33.24
N HIS A 108 -28.54 -13.19 32.22
CA HIS A 108 -29.87 -13.60 31.76
C HIS A 108 -29.86 -14.75 30.75
N LEU A 109 -28.67 -15.21 30.35
CA LEU A 109 -28.48 -16.37 29.49
C LEU A 109 -28.38 -17.64 30.34
N PRO A 110 -28.91 -18.77 29.86
CA PRO A 110 -28.64 -20.06 30.46
C PRO A 110 -27.16 -20.43 30.34
N GLU A 111 -26.63 -21.18 31.29
CA GLU A 111 -25.19 -21.48 31.40
C GLU A 111 -24.64 -22.15 30.14
N HIS A 112 -25.43 -23.01 29.48
CA HIS A 112 -25.02 -23.66 28.23
C HIS A 112 -24.84 -22.68 27.05
N ALA A 113 -25.46 -21.51 27.08
CA ALA A 113 -25.34 -20.47 26.05
C ALA A 113 -24.21 -19.46 26.34
N MET A 114 -23.65 -19.48 27.56
CA MET A 114 -22.61 -18.54 27.99
C MET A 114 -21.35 -18.60 27.10
N PRO A 115 -20.81 -19.79 26.73
CA PRO A 115 -19.60 -19.86 25.90
C PRO A 115 -19.77 -19.25 24.51
N ASP A 116 -20.94 -19.43 23.86
CA ASP A 116 -21.21 -18.86 22.53
C ASP A 116 -21.32 -17.33 22.60
N ALA A 117 -22.09 -16.81 23.57
CA ALA A 117 -22.24 -15.37 23.76
C ALA A 117 -20.90 -14.68 24.06
N LEU A 118 -20.10 -15.25 24.96
CA LEU A 118 -18.75 -14.74 25.26
C LEU A 118 -17.84 -14.84 24.03
N GLY A 119 -17.89 -15.95 23.28
CA GLY A 119 -17.12 -16.13 22.05
C GLY A 119 -17.43 -15.08 20.98
N ARG A 120 -18.71 -14.72 20.79
CA ARG A 120 -19.15 -13.67 19.85
C ARG A 120 -18.70 -12.29 20.26
N LEU A 121 -18.89 -11.92 21.54
CA LEU A 121 -18.37 -10.65 22.06
C LEU A 121 -16.85 -10.60 21.93
N TRP A 122 -16.15 -11.70 22.23
CA TRP A 122 -14.70 -11.79 22.11
C TRP A 122 -14.22 -11.64 20.66
N SER A 123 -14.94 -12.21 19.69
CA SER A 123 -14.69 -12.03 18.26
C SER A 123 -14.85 -10.56 17.84
N ALA A 124 -15.89 -9.88 18.35
CA ALA A 124 -16.16 -8.48 18.06
C ALA A 124 -15.15 -7.52 18.68
N LEU A 125 -14.42 -7.93 19.71
CA LEU A 125 -13.37 -7.14 20.37
C LEU A 125 -12.08 -7.11 19.54
N LYS A 126 -11.49 -5.93 19.34
CA LYS A 126 -10.18 -5.80 18.71
C LYS A 126 -9.09 -6.49 19.52
N PRO A 127 -8.04 -7.02 18.89
CA PRO A 127 -6.84 -7.40 19.62
C PRO A 127 -6.24 -6.22 20.39
N GLY A 128 -5.88 -6.42 21.66
CA GLY A 128 -5.46 -5.37 22.58
C GLY A 128 -6.60 -4.64 23.31
N GLY A 129 -7.86 -4.90 22.93
CA GLY A 129 -9.04 -4.34 23.60
C GLY A 129 -9.40 -5.05 24.92
N VAL A 130 -10.43 -4.54 25.60
CA VAL A 130 -10.93 -5.12 26.86
C VAL A 130 -12.45 -5.34 26.87
N CYS A 131 -12.89 -6.43 27.51
CA CYS A 131 -14.29 -6.65 27.87
C CYS A 131 -14.50 -6.39 29.37
N TYR A 132 -15.62 -5.78 29.72
CA TYR A 132 -16.15 -5.74 31.09
C TYR A 132 -17.38 -6.63 31.21
N PHE A 133 -17.39 -7.50 32.23
CA PHE A 133 -18.52 -8.38 32.56
C PHE A 133 -18.94 -8.20 34.01
N SER A 134 -20.24 -8.30 34.29
CA SER A 134 -20.72 -8.42 35.68
C SER A 134 -21.87 -9.40 35.86
N PHE A 135 -21.80 -10.12 36.99
CA PHE A 135 -22.74 -11.17 37.39
C PHE A 135 -23.12 -11.01 38.86
N LYS A 136 -24.27 -11.55 39.26
CA LYS A 136 -24.55 -11.73 40.69
C LYS A 136 -23.62 -12.80 41.24
N GLN A 137 -23.02 -12.53 42.40
CA GLN A 137 -22.11 -13.46 43.04
C GLN A 137 -22.89 -14.65 43.59
N GLY A 138 -22.55 -15.86 43.15
CA GLY A 138 -23.22 -17.07 43.58
C GLY A 138 -22.98 -18.26 42.66
N GLU A 139 -23.63 -19.37 43.01
CA GLU A 139 -23.53 -20.64 42.29
C GLU A 139 -24.88 -21.02 41.66
N GLY A 140 -24.81 -21.68 40.51
CA GLY A 140 -25.96 -22.21 39.77
C GLY A 140 -26.80 -21.20 38.99
N GLU A 141 -27.95 -21.69 38.54
CA GLU A 141 -28.97 -20.96 37.79
C GLU A 141 -30.26 -20.88 38.60
N ARG A 142 -31.00 -19.77 38.49
CA ARG A 142 -32.31 -19.62 39.12
C ARG A 142 -33.25 -18.79 38.27
N THR A 143 -34.54 -19.04 38.46
CA THR A 143 -35.59 -18.15 37.94
C THR A 143 -36.21 -17.35 39.09
N HIS A 144 -36.31 -16.04 38.93
CA HIS A 144 -36.95 -15.17 39.91
C HIS A 144 -37.82 -14.13 39.20
N ASN A 145 -39.12 -14.13 39.53
CA ASN A 145 -40.14 -13.28 38.92
C ASN A 145 -40.13 -13.34 37.38
N GLY A 146 -40.06 -14.55 36.81
CA GLY A 146 -40.09 -14.79 35.36
C GLY A 146 -38.81 -14.41 34.61
N ARG A 147 -37.72 -14.12 35.33
CA ARG A 147 -36.39 -13.87 34.75
C ARG A 147 -35.41 -14.97 35.13
N HIS A 148 -34.63 -15.40 34.16
CA HIS A 148 -33.48 -16.28 34.37
C HIS A 148 -32.29 -15.51 34.93
N PHE A 149 -31.55 -16.12 35.85
CA PHE A 149 -30.31 -15.62 36.41
C PHE A 149 -29.29 -16.77 36.48
N THR A 150 -28.15 -16.59 35.82
CA THR A 150 -26.95 -17.41 35.96
C THR A 150 -25.96 -16.62 36.79
N ASP A 151 -25.78 -17.02 38.04
CA ASP A 151 -24.82 -16.39 38.93
C ASP A 151 -23.41 -16.87 38.62
N ALA A 152 -22.40 -16.13 39.05
CA ALA A 152 -21.01 -16.52 38.85
C ALA A 152 -20.14 -16.27 40.08
N THR A 153 -19.27 -17.22 40.36
CA THR A 153 -18.05 -17.04 41.15
C THR A 153 -16.88 -16.76 40.22
N GLU A 154 -15.75 -16.30 40.78
CA GLU A 154 -14.53 -16.07 40.01
C GLU A 154 -14.09 -17.34 39.27
N ASP A 155 -14.16 -18.50 39.91
CA ASP A 155 -13.82 -19.80 39.31
C ASP A 155 -14.71 -20.15 38.12
N ARG A 156 -16.03 -19.92 38.22
CA ARG A 156 -16.97 -20.18 37.11
C ARG A 156 -16.76 -19.23 35.95
N LEU A 157 -16.52 -17.96 36.24
CA LEU A 157 -16.19 -16.99 35.19
C LEU A 157 -14.89 -17.39 34.48
N ASN A 158 -13.84 -17.70 35.23
CA ASN A 158 -12.57 -18.15 34.67
C ASN A 158 -12.75 -19.42 33.80
N ALA A 159 -13.56 -20.38 34.24
CA ALA A 159 -13.87 -21.57 33.43
C ALA A 159 -14.56 -21.27 32.09
N TRP A 160 -15.29 -20.16 31.99
CA TRP A 160 -15.86 -19.69 30.71
C TRP A 160 -14.82 -18.92 29.89
N ILE A 161 -14.04 -18.04 30.53
CA ILE A 161 -13.01 -17.21 29.88
C ILE A 161 -11.83 -18.04 29.35
N ASP A 162 -11.43 -19.11 30.04
CA ASP A 162 -10.33 -20.01 29.65
C ASP A 162 -10.58 -20.71 28.31
N LYS A 163 -11.83 -20.72 27.82
CA LYS A 163 -12.20 -21.24 26.50
C LYS A 163 -11.95 -20.24 25.37
N LEU A 164 -11.68 -18.98 25.69
CA LEU A 164 -11.41 -17.92 24.72
C LEU A 164 -9.93 -17.95 24.32
N ALA A 165 -9.66 -17.82 23.03
CA ALA A 165 -8.29 -17.71 22.53
C ALA A 165 -7.69 -16.33 22.87
N ASP A 166 -6.36 -16.25 23.00
CA ASP A 166 -5.64 -14.98 23.15
C ASP A 166 -6.03 -14.13 24.37
N VAL A 167 -6.46 -14.74 25.47
CA VAL A 167 -6.63 -14.02 26.75
C VAL A 167 -5.25 -13.61 27.28
N GLU A 168 -5.08 -12.33 27.58
CA GLU A 168 -3.84 -11.77 28.14
C GLU A 168 -3.91 -11.70 29.67
N SER A 169 -5.03 -11.21 30.19
CA SER A 169 -5.27 -11.11 31.63
C SER A 169 -6.76 -11.05 31.94
N THR A 170 -7.10 -11.51 33.14
CA THR A 170 -8.43 -11.42 33.74
C THR A 170 -8.27 -10.83 35.14
N ASP A 171 -9.00 -9.75 35.41
CA ASP A 171 -8.99 -9.04 36.69
C ASP A 171 -10.40 -9.06 37.28
N CYS A 172 -10.60 -9.82 38.36
CA CYS A 172 -11.90 -10.04 39.01
C CYS A 172 -11.97 -9.32 40.36
N TRP A 173 -13.12 -8.71 40.67
CA TRP A 173 -13.37 -8.11 41.99
C TRP A 173 -14.87 -8.07 42.32
N VAL A 174 -15.18 -8.01 43.61
CA VAL A 174 -16.57 -7.96 44.11
C VAL A 174 -16.95 -6.55 44.54
N THR A 175 -18.17 -6.13 44.22
CA THR A 175 -18.78 -4.88 44.70
C THR A 175 -20.15 -5.14 45.32
N LEU A 176 -20.61 -4.24 46.19
CA LEU A 176 -21.98 -4.25 46.71
C LEU A 176 -22.93 -3.51 45.75
N ASP A 177 -24.18 -3.97 45.67
CA ASP A 177 -25.25 -3.27 44.96
C ASP A 177 -25.40 -1.83 45.48
N GLN A 178 -25.51 -0.89 44.54
CA GLN A 178 -25.58 0.54 44.85
C GLN A 178 -27.02 1.05 44.94
N ARG A 179 -28.03 0.18 44.74
CA ARG A 179 -29.44 0.55 44.90
C ARG A 179 -29.85 0.52 46.37
N PRO A 180 -30.75 1.42 46.81
CA PRO A 180 -31.34 1.35 48.14
C PRO A 180 -31.98 -0.02 48.39
N ASP A 181 -31.88 -0.51 49.63
CA ASP A 181 -32.50 -1.75 50.11
C ASP A 181 -32.06 -3.05 49.41
N ARG A 182 -30.90 -3.03 48.74
CA ARG A 182 -30.27 -4.23 48.16
C ARG A 182 -28.94 -4.56 48.83
N HIS A 183 -28.74 -5.85 49.10
CA HIS A 183 -27.53 -6.40 49.71
C HIS A 183 -26.84 -7.44 48.82
N GLU A 184 -27.13 -7.38 47.51
CA GLU A 184 -26.58 -8.30 46.53
C GLU A 184 -25.08 -7.98 46.30
N HIS A 185 -24.25 -9.02 46.21
CA HIS A 185 -22.86 -8.88 45.80
C HIS A 185 -22.75 -9.12 44.29
N TRP A 186 -21.92 -8.31 43.64
CA TRP A 186 -21.68 -8.36 42.20
C TRP A 186 -20.24 -8.76 41.95
N LEU A 187 -20.04 -9.87 41.22
CA LEU A 187 -18.76 -10.20 40.61
C LEU A 187 -18.59 -9.33 39.37
N ASN A 188 -17.46 -8.65 39.27
CA ASN A 188 -17.08 -7.84 38.11
C ASN A 188 -15.75 -8.37 37.58
N ALA A 189 -15.58 -8.30 36.26
CA ALA A 189 -14.32 -8.68 35.63
C ALA A 189 -13.97 -7.76 34.46
N ILE A 190 -12.68 -7.50 34.30
CA ILE A 190 -12.10 -6.97 33.08
C ILE A 190 -11.23 -8.06 32.46
N VAL A 191 -11.52 -8.41 31.22
CA VAL A 191 -10.78 -9.43 30.45
C VAL A 191 -10.10 -8.74 29.27
N ARG A 192 -8.78 -8.85 29.18
CA ARG A 192 -7.97 -8.23 28.13
C ARG A 192 -7.60 -9.23 27.04
N ARG A 193 -7.85 -8.85 25.79
CA ARG A 193 -7.43 -9.64 24.62
C ARG A 193 -6.01 -9.28 24.25
N ARG A 194 -5.14 -10.28 24.12
CA ARG A 194 -3.75 -10.13 23.71
C ARG A 194 -3.69 -9.41 22.37
N LYS A 195 -2.87 -8.37 22.29
CA LYS A 195 -2.47 -7.80 21.01
C LYS A 195 -1.51 -8.81 20.36
N PRO A 196 -1.81 -9.37 19.17
CA PRO A 196 -0.86 -10.24 18.49
C PRO A 196 0.40 -9.42 18.28
N LEU A 197 1.53 -9.99 18.68
CA LEU A 197 2.82 -9.50 18.27
C LEU A 197 2.80 -9.57 16.74
N SER A 198 2.83 -8.42 16.05
CA SER A 198 3.32 -8.44 14.68
C SER A 198 4.68 -9.12 14.76
N ALA A 199 4.89 -10.20 14.00
CA ALA A 199 6.17 -10.89 14.02
C ALA A 199 7.25 -9.85 13.71
N LYS A 200 8.02 -9.47 14.74
CA LYS A 200 9.05 -8.45 14.59
C LYS A 200 10.15 -8.94 13.66
N LEU A 201 10.38 -10.26 13.59
CA LEU A 201 11.33 -10.85 12.67
C LEU A 201 10.61 -11.33 11.41
N ILE A 202 11.03 -10.80 10.26
CA ILE A 202 10.53 -11.17 8.93
C ILE A 202 11.65 -11.94 8.21
N SER A 203 11.27 -13.07 7.61
CA SER A 203 12.15 -13.90 6.78
C SER A 203 11.55 -14.12 5.39
N GLY A 204 12.40 -14.37 4.40
CA GLY A 204 12.03 -14.69 3.02
C GLY A 204 11.49 -16.12 2.82
N GLU A 205 11.43 -16.96 3.85
CA GLU A 205 10.98 -18.36 3.69
C GLU A 205 9.47 -18.51 3.40
N ARG A 206 9.14 -19.41 2.45
CA ARG A 206 7.87 -20.10 2.12
C ARG A 206 6.58 -19.28 1.92
N ASP A 207 6.46 -18.08 2.48
CA ASP A 207 5.30 -17.19 2.37
C ASP A 207 5.66 -15.81 1.75
N HIS A 208 6.91 -15.61 1.30
CA HIS A 208 7.37 -14.40 0.60
C HIS A 208 6.93 -13.09 1.30
N LYS A 209 7.14 -12.94 2.61
CA LYS A 209 6.54 -11.82 3.36
C LYS A 209 7.28 -10.49 3.20
N PHE A 210 8.57 -10.47 2.89
CA PHE A 210 9.33 -9.21 2.96
C PHE A 210 8.97 -8.24 1.84
N LEU A 211 9.07 -8.64 0.56
CA LEU A 211 8.70 -7.76 -0.56
C LEU A 211 7.26 -7.21 -0.44
N PRO A 212 6.20 -8.01 -0.21
CA PRO A 212 4.84 -7.49 -0.05
C PRO A 212 4.69 -6.52 1.13
N LEU A 213 5.37 -6.77 2.27
CA LEU A 213 5.35 -5.84 3.40
C LEU A 213 6.08 -4.53 3.09
N LEU A 214 7.18 -4.61 2.33
CA LEU A 214 7.93 -3.45 1.89
C LEU A 214 7.12 -2.60 0.90
N CYS A 215 6.45 -3.25 -0.07
CA CYS A 215 5.52 -2.61 -1.01
C CYS A 215 4.35 -1.95 -0.27
N ASP A 216 3.68 -2.64 0.66
CA ASP A 216 2.59 -2.06 1.46
C ASP A 216 3.06 -0.85 2.29
N ALA A 217 4.29 -0.90 2.82
CA ALA A 217 4.87 0.22 3.55
C ALA A 217 5.16 1.43 2.63
N ILE A 218 5.72 1.21 1.42
CA ILE A 218 5.90 2.26 0.40
C ILE A 218 4.55 2.89 0.05
N VAL A 219 3.54 2.06 -0.21
CA VAL A 219 2.20 2.48 -0.59
C VAL A 219 1.49 3.26 0.53
N ARG A 220 1.93 3.21 1.79
CA ARG A 220 1.30 4.00 2.88
C ARG A 220 2.13 5.21 3.34
N ALA A 221 3.41 5.27 2.99
CA ALA A 221 4.33 6.27 3.51
C ALA A 221 4.17 7.66 2.88
N ASP A 222 4.24 8.72 3.68
CA ASP A 222 4.45 10.09 3.23
C ASP A 222 5.94 10.42 3.09
N GLU A 223 6.79 9.68 3.82
CA GLU A 223 8.25 9.78 3.72
C GLU A 223 8.89 8.38 3.69
N ILE A 224 9.80 8.19 2.73
CA ILE A 224 10.48 6.93 2.45
C ILE A 224 11.99 7.19 2.46
N ASP A 225 12.71 6.50 3.33
CA ASP A 225 14.15 6.67 3.53
C ASP A 225 14.85 5.29 3.47
N PHE A 226 15.66 5.07 2.43
CA PHE A 226 16.41 3.82 2.22
C PHE A 226 17.91 4.03 2.40
N THR A 227 18.54 3.22 3.26
CA THR A 227 20.01 3.06 3.30
C THR A 227 20.35 1.61 3.04
N VAL A 228 20.94 1.32 1.89
CA VAL A 228 21.23 -0.06 1.46
C VAL A 228 22.63 -0.14 0.89
N ALA A 229 23.38 -1.20 1.23
CA ALA A 229 24.79 -1.25 0.89
C ALA A 229 25.03 -1.37 -0.61
N PHE A 230 24.19 -2.15 -1.27
CA PHE A 230 24.18 -2.27 -2.71
C PHE A 230 22.78 -2.45 -3.26
N ILE A 231 22.64 -2.12 -4.54
CA ILE A 231 21.39 -2.23 -5.29
C ILE A 231 21.68 -2.97 -6.59
N LYS A 232 20.93 -4.05 -6.82
CA LYS A 232 20.89 -4.82 -8.06
C LYS A 232 19.68 -4.42 -8.86
N THR A 233 19.81 -4.37 -10.19
CA THR A 233 18.73 -3.97 -11.10
C THR A 233 17.49 -4.85 -10.92
N SER A 234 17.72 -6.15 -10.73
CA SER A 234 16.70 -7.17 -10.49
C SER A 234 15.81 -6.90 -9.29
N GLY A 235 16.38 -6.40 -8.18
CA GLY A 235 15.65 -6.06 -6.96
C GLY A 235 14.97 -4.72 -7.07
N LEU A 236 15.66 -3.71 -7.62
CA LEU A 236 15.10 -2.36 -7.73
C LEU A 236 13.82 -2.34 -8.56
N ARG A 237 13.79 -3.10 -9.67
CA ARG A 237 12.61 -3.23 -10.53
C ARG A 237 11.37 -3.75 -9.81
N LEU A 238 11.53 -4.51 -8.73
CA LEU A 238 10.39 -4.99 -7.92
C LEU A 238 9.75 -3.86 -7.11
N LEU A 239 10.52 -2.80 -6.80
CA LEU A 239 10.07 -1.67 -5.98
C LEU A 239 9.68 -0.45 -6.82
N LEU A 240 10.16 -0.33 -8.06
CA LEU A 240 9.90 0.81 -8.94
C LEU A 240 8.42 1.16 -9.10
N PRO A 241 7.49 0.20 -9.33
CA PRO A 241 6.07 0.55 -9.50
C PRO A 241 5.51 1.33 -8.30
N ASP A 242 5.79 0.87 -7.08
CA ASP A 242 5.29 1.51 -5.86
C ASP A 242 6.02 2.83 -5.56
N LEU A 243 7.32 2.91 -5.86
CA LEU A 243 8.09 4.15 -5.71
C LEU A 243 7.64 5.25 -6.68
N HIS A 244 7.34 4.90 -7.94
CA HIS A 244 6.76 5.82 -8.91
C HIS A 244 5.38 6.29 -8.46
N ALA A 245 4.52 5.38 -8.00
CA ALA A 245 3.20 5.73 -7.49
C ALA A 245 3.28 6.63 -6.24
N ALA A 246 4.30 6.45 -5.40
CA ALA A 246 4.53 7.28 -4.23
C ALA A 246 4.96 8.72 -4.61
N LEU A 247 5.79 8.89 -5.64
CA LEU A 247 6.26 10.21 -6.11
C LEU A 247 5.20 10.97 -6.92
N ALA A 248 4.35 10.26 -7.66
CA ALA A 248 3.33 10.82 -8.53
C ALA A 248 1.98 10.13 -8.30
N PRO A 249 1.28 10.43 -7.18
CA PRO A 249 -0.03 9.84 -6.91
C PRO A 249 -1.03 10.24 -8.00
N SER A 250 -1.89 9.29 -8.38
CA SER A 250 -2.83 9.44 -9.50
C SER A 250 -3.77 10.64 -9.34
N GLU A 251 -4.15 11.25 -10.47
CA GLU A 251 -5.14 12.32 -10.51
C GLU A 251 -6.44 11.90 -9.81
N GLY A 252 -6.86 12.67 -8.79
CA GLY A 252 -8.02 12.37 -7.95
C GLY A 252 -7.70 11.72 -6.60
N SER A 253 -6.45 11.31 -6.35
CA SER A 253 -5.99 10.93 -5.02
C SER A 253 -5.92 12.15 -4.11
N MET A 254 -6.49 12.06 -2.90
CA MET A 254 -6.32 13.10 -1.86
C MET A 254 -4.92 13.07 -1.21
N ARG A 255 -4.09 12.09 -1.55
CA ARG A 255 -2.77 11.90 -0.97
C ARG A 255 -1.72 12.72 -1.69
N ARG A 256 -0.83 13.34 -0.91
CA ARG A 256 0.32 14.10 -1.42
C ARG A 256 1.42 13.16 -1.92
N ALA A 257 2.24 13.66 -2.84
CA ALA A 257 3.46 12.96 -3.26
C ALA A 257 4.36 12.73 -2.04
N ALA A 258 4.85 11.50 -1.89
CA ALA A 258 5.75 11.12 -0.83
C ALA A 258 7.15 11.68 -1.08
N ARG A 259 7.87 11.99 -0.01
CA ARG A 259 9.29 12.30 -0.07
C ARG A 259 10.09 11.00 -0.11
N VAL A 260 10.84 10.76 -1.18
CA VAL A 260 11.69 9.56 -1.31
C VAL A 260 13.17 9.94 -1.24
N ARG A 261 13.93 9.30 -0.35
CA ARG A 261 15.38 9.44 -0.26
C ARG A 261 16.07 8.07 -0.25
N VAL A 262 17.13 7.95 -1.05
CA VAL A 262 17.91 6.71 -1.16
C VAL A 262 19.39 7.03 -0.98
N VAL A 263 20.05 6.28 -0.11
CA VAL A 263 21.51 6.23 0.01
C VAL A 263 21.96 4.81 -0.31
N THR A 264 22.74 4.68 -1.36
CA THR A 264 23.49 3.45 -1.68
C THR A 264 24.99 3.69 -1.54
N SER A 265 25.83 2.73 -1.90
CA SER A 265 27.27 2.93 -1.92
C SER A 265 27.96 2.23 -3.08
N ASP A 266 29.24 2.55 -3.26
CA ASP A 266 30.19 1.81 -4.11
C ASP A 266 30.89 0.67 -3.36
N TYR A 267 30.41 0.30 -2.16
CA TYR A 267 31.04 -0.72 -1.33
C TYR A 267 31.12 -2.07 -2.07
N LEU A 268 32.32 -2.66 -2.08
CA LEU A 268 32.62 -3.93 -2.74
C LEU A 268 32.28 -3.97 -4.24
N ASP A 269 32.05 -2.82 -4.88
CA ASP A 269 31.75 -2.72 -6.31
C ASP A 269 30.52 -3.58 -6.74
N VAL A 270 29.57 -3.80 -5.82
CA VAL A 270 28.42 -4.70 -6.05
C VAL A 270 27.28 -3.99 -6.78
N THR A 271 26.98 -2.73 -6.43
CA THR A 271 25.86 -1.96 -7.00
C THR A 271 25.93 -1.95 -8.53
N ASP A 272 24.83 -2.24 -9.21
CA ASP A 272 24.79 -2.27 -10.67
C ASP A 272 24.70 -0.84 -11.24
N PRO A 273 25.52 -0.47 -12.24
CA PRO A 273 25.38 0.80 -12.95
C PRO A 273 23.96 1.04 -13.49
N ASP A 274 23.33 0.00 -14.06
CA ASP A 274 21.95 0.03 -14.54
C ASP A 274 20.94 0.40 -13.45
N ALA A 275 21.14 -0.08 -12.22
CA ALA A 275 20.30 0.27 -11.08
C ALA A 275 20.47 1.75 -10.71
N LEU A 276 21.69 2.28 -10.79
CA LEU A 276 21.95 3.71 -10.58
C LEU A 276 21.29 4.57 -11.67
N ARG A 277 21.28 4.12 -12.93
CA ARG A 277 20.55 4.80 -14.01
C ARG A 277 19.04 4.81 -13.78
N LEU A 278 18.46 3.72 -13.26
CA LEU A 278 17.05 3.69 -12.85
C LEU A 278 16.78 4.67 -11.69
N LEU A 279 17.69 4.78 -10.72
CA LEU A 279 17.60 5.77 -9.65
C LEU A 279 17.70 7.21 -10.15
N MET A 280 18.47 7.48 -11.21
CA MET A 280 18.48 8.79 -11.88
C MET A 280 17.11 9.15 -12.47
N LEU A 281 16.37 8.17 -13.02
CA LEU A 281 15.01 8.39 -13.50
C LEU A 281 14.05 8.72 -12.34
N LEU A 282 14.16 8.04 -11.21
CA LEU A 282 13.42 8.40 -9.99
C LEU A 282 13.80 9.79 -9.47
N GLN A 283 15.09 10.16 -9.53
CA GLN A 283 15.55 11.49 -9.14
C GLN A 283 14.96 12.59 -10.01
N ALA A 284 14.83 12.36 -11.31
CA ALA A 284 14.13 13.29 -12.21
C ALA A 284 12.64 13.47 -11.85
N GLN A 285 12.04 12.51 -11.14
CA GLN A 285 10.67 12.58 -10.64
C GLN A 285 10.56 13.12 -9.20
N GLY A 286 11.67 13.56 -8.60
CA GLY A 286 11.68 14.21 -7.28
C GLY A 286 12.26 13.39 -6.14
N ALA A 287 12.71 12.16 -6.38
CA ALA A 287 13.49 11.42 -5.39
C ALA A 287 14.84 12.10 -5.13
N GLN A 288 15.41 11.92 -3.94
CA GLN A 288 16.75 12.40 -3.62
C GLN A 288 17.68 11.20 -3.47
N VAL A 289 18.62 11.04 -4.40
CA VAL A 289 19.51 9.88 -4.44
C VAL A 289 20.94 10.31 -4.17
N ARG A 290 21.57 9.65 -3.21
CA ARG A 290 22.98 9.85 -2.87
C ARG A 290 23.73 8.52 -2.94
N VAL A 291 25.02 8.61 -3.24
CA VAL A 291 25.95 7.48 -3.14
C VAL A 291 26.98 7.83 -2.08
N PHE A 292 27.13 6.93 -1.11
CA PHE A 292 28.17 7.01 -0.12
C PHE A 292 29.48 6.47 -0.71
N GLU A 293 30.48 7.33 -0.85
CA GLU A 293 31.81 6.95 -1.32
C GLU A 293 32.62 6.29 -0.21
N THR A 294 32.77 4.97 -0.31
CA THR A 294 33.34 4.16 0.77
C THR A 294 34.82 4.41 0.99
N SER A 295 35.60 4.61 -0.07
CA SER A 295 37.07 4.74 0.00
C SER A 295 37.69 3.63 0.88
N ASN A 296 38.07 3.92 2.13
CA ASN A 296 38.67 2.98 3.08
C ASN A 296 37.71 2.55 4.21
N THR A 297 36.42 2.87 4.12
CA THR A 297 35.42 2.61 5.15
C THR A 297 34.36 1.65 4.65
N SER A 298 33.79 0.82 5.52
CA SER A 298 32.70 -0.07 5.13
C SER A 298 31.36 0.65 5.14
N PHE A 299 30.54 0.41 4.13
CA PHE A 299 29.13 0.79 4.12
C PHE A 299 28.30 -0.47 3.90
N HIS A 300 27.82 -1.07 4.99
CA HIS A 300 27.08 -2.34 4.94
C HIS A 300 25.67 -2.24 5.55
N MET A 301 25.06 -1.05 5.52
CA MET A 301 23.71 -0.80 6.05
C MET A 301 22.63 -1.44 5.17
N LYS A 302 21.53 -1.90 5.78
CA LYS A 302 20.26 -2.22 5.10
C LYS A 302 19.12 -1.82 6.02
N ALA A 303 18.55 -0.66 5.76
CA ALA A 303 17.41 -0.14 6.49
C ALA A 303 16.42 0.53 5.53
N TYR A 304 15.15 0.25 5.76
CA TYR A 304 14.02 0.79 5.01
C TYR A 304 13.07 1.45 6.01
N LEU A 305 12.92 2.76 5.92
CA LEU A 305 12.20 3.57 6.89
C LEU A 305 11.00 4.25 6.21
N PHE A 306 9.84 4.14 6.85
CA PHE A 306 8.57 4.62 6.33
C PHE A 306 7.87 5.44 7.41
N ALA A 307 7.62 6.72 7.16
CA ALA A 307 6.76 7.54 8.01
C ALA A 307 5.46 7.89 7.30
N HIS A 308 4.38 7.92 8.07
CA HIS A 308 3.06 8.34 7.63
C HIS A 308 2.45 9.22 8.72
N TYR A 309 1.75 10.28 8.33
CA TYR A 309 1.07 11.20 9.24
C TYR A 309 -0.44 11.02 9.10
N SER A 310 -1.13 10.73 10.23
CA SER A 310 -2.59 10.71 10.24
C SER A 310 -3.18 12.11 10.02
N ASP A 311 -4.50 12.18 9.81
CA ASP A 311 -5.24 13.46 9.65
C ASP A 311 -5.03 14.41 10.84
N ASP A 312 -4.79 13.88 12.04
CA ASP A 312 -4.48 14.64 13.26
C ASP A 312 -2.99 15.00 13.39
N HIS A 313 -2.21 14.86 12.32
CA HIS A 313 -0.76 15.05 12.26
C HIS A 313 0.06 14.15 13.20
N LEU A 314 -0.50 13.01 13.64
CA LEU A 314 0.24 12.06 14.45
C LEU A 314 1.16 11.21 13.57
N LEU A 315 2.43 11.15 13.95
CA LEU A 315 3.44 10.34 13.28
C LEU A 315 3.21 8.86 13.60
N HIS A 316 3.13 8.06 12.54
CA HIS A 316 3.28 6.61 12.57
C HIS A 316 4.49 6.22 11.74
N GLY A 317 5.19 5.19 12.18
CA GLY A 317 6.44 4.79 11.56
C GLY A 317 6.58 3.29 11.47
N THR A 318 7.16 2.80 10.38
CA THR A 318 7.60 1.42 10.23
C THR A 318 9.04 1.43 9.70
N ALA A 319 9.95 0.73 10.38
CA ALA A 319 11.29 0.45 9.88
C ALA A 319 11.45 -1.06 9.67
N PHE A 320 12.19 -1.44 8.64
CA PHE A 320 12.78 -2.76 8.49
C PHE A 320 14.30 -2.62 8.49
N ILE A 321 14.97 -3.27 9.45
CA ILE A 321 16.43 -3.22 9.61
C ILE A 321 16.95 -4.65 9.61
N GLY A 322 17.87 -4.99 8.72
CA GLY A 322 18.20 -6.38 8.50
C GLY A 322 19.36 -6.65 7.57
N SER A 323 19.32 -7.81 6.93
CA SER A 323 20.34 -8.29 6.00
C SER A 323 19.96 -8.12 4.52
N SER A 324 18.69 -7.84 4.20
CA SER A 324 18.20 -7.71 2.82
C SER A 324 18.70 -6.43 2.14
N ASN A 325 19.61 -6.57 1.17
CA ASN A 325 19.88 -5.52 0.20
C ASN A 325 18.77 -5.49 -0.87
N ILE A 326 18.83 -4.53 -1.80
CA ILE A 326 17.90 -4.48 -2.94
C ILE A 326 18.41 -5.42 -4.03
N SER A 327 18.07 -6.70 -3.94
CA SER A 327 18.25 -7.73 -4.99
C SER A 327 16.99 -8.59 -5.06
N ARG A 328 16.74 -9.30 -6.18
CA ARG A 328 15.53 -10.12 -6.27
C ARG A 328 15.57 -11.20 -5.19
N GLN A 329 16.68 -11.92 -5.08
CA GLN A 329 16.86 -12.97 -4.10
C GLN A 329 16.66 -12.43 -2.68
N ALA A 330 17.31 -11.33 -2.28
CA ALA A 330 17.21 -10.83 -0.91
C ALA A 330 15.80 -10.29 -0.55
N LEU A 331 14.99 -9.90 -1.53
CA LEU A 331 13.63 -9.40 -1.32
C LEU A 331 12.57 -10.51 -1.39
N THR A 332 12.83 -11.61 -2.11
CA THR A 332 11.87 -12.71 -2.31
C THR A 332 12.26 -13.98 -1.58
N ASP A 333 13.24 -14.71 -2.09
CA ASP A 333 13.48 -16.13 -1.77
C ASP A 333 14.71 -16.36 -0.88
N GLY A 334 15.44 -15.29 -0.57
CA GLY A 334 16.67 -15.30 0.21
C GLY A 334 16.39 -15.61 1.68
N LEU A 335 17.32 -16.35 2.29
CA LEU A 335 17.36 -16.53 3.74
C LEU A 335 17.89 -15.26 4.38
N GLU A 336 16.98 -14.33 4.61
CA GLU A 336 17.24 -12.99 5.14
C GLU A 336 16.46 -12.77 6.42
N TRP A 337 17.01 -11.96 7.33
CA TRP A 337 16.29 -11.50 8.50
C TRP A 337 16.13 -9.99 8.44
N ASN A 338 14.89 -9.53 8.58
CA ASN A 338 14.55 -8.12 8.70
C ASN A 338 13.75 -7.90 9.97
N TYR A 339 14.26 -7.07 10.87
CA TYR A 339 13.58 -6.70 12.09
C TYR A 339 12.68 -5.49 11.85
N ARG A 340 11.39 -5.65 12.13
CA ARG A 340 10.34 -4.65 12.03
C ARG A 340 10.23 -3.86 13.33
N VAL A 341 10.29 -2.53 13.20
CA VAL A 341 10.13 -1.58 14.30
C VAL A 341 8.95 -0.67 13.96
N ASP A 342 7.93 -0.62 14.82
CA ASP A 342 6.71 0.18 14.59
C ASP A 342 6.54 1.27 15.65
N TYR A 343 6.44 2.53 15.22
CA TYR A 343 6.13 3.70 16.06
C TYR A 343 4.62 3.98 16.06
N PRO A 344 3.99 4.32 17.21
CA PRO A 344 4.59 4.74 18.49
C PRO A 344 4.89 3.63 19.50
N ALA A 345 4.78 2.35 19.11
CA ALA A 345 5.02 1.25 20.06
C ALA A 345 6.51 1.05 20.38
N ASP A 346 7.41 1.50 19.51
CA ASP A 346 8.86 1.32 19.61
C ASP A 346 9.59 2.58 19.12
N ASP A 347 10.23 3.30 20.05
CA ASP A 347 10.99 4.54 19.77
C ASP A 347 12.25 4.31 18.93
N GLY A 348 12.68 3.05 18.72
CA GLY A 348 13.80 2.72 17.85
C GLY A 348 13.62 3.24 16.41
N PHE A 349 12.38 3.46 15.97
CA PHE A 349 12.09 4.13 14.70
C PHE A 349 12.61 5.56 14.64
N LEU A 350 12.43 6.35 15.72
CA LEU A 350 12.92 7.73 15.80
C LEU A 350 14.44 7.78 15.82
N GLU A 351 15.08 6.84 16.52
CA GLU A 351 16.54 6.69 16.48
C GLU A 351 17.02 6.38 15.06
N ALA A 352 16.41 5.40 14.39
CA ALA A 352 16.79 5.01 13.04
C ALA A 352 16.65 6.18 12.04
N ARG A 353 15.58 6.98 12.13
CA ARG A 353 15.41 8.22 11.35
C ARG A 353 16.53 9.22 11.63
N HIS A 354 16.87 9.46 12.89
CA HIS A 354 17.96 10.37 13.25
C HIS A 354 19.32 9.89 12.68
N ARG A 355 19.61 8.58 12.76
CA ARG A 355 20.82 7.99 12.18
C ARG A 355 20.84 8.11 10.66
N PHE A 356 19.69 7.94 9.99
CA PHE A 356 19.57 8.14 8.55
C PHE A 356 19.95 9.57 8.15
N GLU A 357 19.49 10.60 8.88
CA GLU A 357 19.86 11.99 8.57
C GLU A 357 21.38 12.21 8.63
N GLY A 358 22.05 11.59 9.60
CA GLY A 358 23.52 11.65 9.70
C GLY A 358 24.22 11.05 8.49
N VAL A 359 23.74 9.89 8.00
CA VAL A 359 24.28 9.25 6.79
C VAL A 359 23.96 10.08 5.56
N PHE A 360 22.71 10.49 5.39
CA PHE A 360 22.26 11.25 4.22
C PHE A 360 23.02 12.56 4.08
N SER A 361 23.35 13.25 5.18
CA SER A 361 24.08 14.52 5.20
C SER A 361 25.60 14.40 5.28
N ASP A 362 26.15 13.19 5.38
CA ASP A 362 27.61 12.95 5.42
C ASP A 362 28.26 13.50 4.13
N ALA A 363 29.44 14.11 4.27
CA ALA A 363 30.18 14.67 3.13
C ALA A 363 30.56 13.61 2.07
N ARG A 364 30.64 12.34 2.48
CA ARG A 364 30.87 11.19 1.58
C ARG A 364 29.60 10.74 0.85
N SER A 365 28.42 11.13 1.32
CA SER A 365 27.15 10.89 0.61
C SER A 365 26.93 11.97 -0.43
N VAL A 366 27.52 11.76 -1.61
CA VAL A 366 27.47 12.69 -2.73
C VAL A 366 26.19 12.48 -3.57
N PRO A 367 25.65 13.52 -4.23
CA PRO A 367 24.52 13.36 -5.14
C PRO A 367 24.85 12.41 -6.30
N LEU A 368 23.90 11.55 -6.67
CA LEU A 368 24.04 10.70 -7.84
C LEU A 368 23.96 11.53 -9.13
N THR A 369 24.93 11.32 -10.03
CA THR A 369 25.02 12.00 -11.33
C THR A 369 25.50 11.04 -12.41
N ASP A 370 25.21 11.35 -13.69
CA ASP A 370 25.72 10.54 -14.80
C ASP A 370 27.25 10.42 -14.80
N ALA A 371 27.96 11.51 -14.47
CA ALA A 371 29.42 11.53 -14.40
C ALA A 371 29.96 10.60 -13.29
N TRP A 372 29.27 10.52 -12.14
CA TRP A 372 29.62 9.59 -11.08
C TRP A 372 29.42 8.14 -11.54
N ILE A 373 28.30 7.84 -12.22
CA ILE A 373 28.01 6.50 -12.73
C ILE A 373 29.05 6.07 -13.76
N ASP A 374 29.40 6.94 -14.72
CA ASP A 374 30.42 6.66 -15.73
C ASP A 374 31.79 6.37 -15.08
N ALA A 375 32.18 7.16 -14.08
CA ALA A 375 33.43 7.00 -13.37
C ALA A 375 33.45 5.70 -12.53
N TYR A 376 32.34 5.37 -11.87
CA TYR A 376 32.16 4.13 -11.12
C TYR A 376 32.26 2.93 -12.05
N GLU A 377 31.51 2.92 -13.16
CA GLU A 377 31.51 1.82 -14.12
C GLU A 377 32.91 1.57 -14.71
N ALA A 378 33.66 2.63 -15.01
CA ALA A 378 35.03 2.52 -15.54
C ALA A 378 36.04 1.89 -14.55
N ARG A 379 35.83 2.09 -13.24
CA ARG A 379 36.76 1.58 -12.20
C ARG A 379 36.28 0.32 -11.48
N ARG A 380 34.98 -0.01 -11.58
CA ARG A 380 34.31 -1.07 -10.82
C ARG A 380 34.91 -2.44 -11.14
N VAL A 381 35.26 -3.21 -10.11
CA VAL A 381 35.69 -4.60 -10.25
C VAL A 381 34.65 -5.52 -9.63
N VAL A 382 33.84 -6.18 -10.48
CA VAL A 382 32.80 -7.10 -10.01
C VAL A 382 33.43 -8.27 -9.23
N PRO A 383 32.99 -8.54 -7.99
CA PRO A 383 33.50 -9.67 -7.23
C PRO A 383 33.30 -11.00 -7.97
N PRO A 384 34.30 -11.91 -7.96
CA PRO A 384 34.23 -13.19 -8.67
C PRO A 384 33.26 -14.19 -8.03
N ARG A 385 32.82 -13.93 -6.80
CA ARG A 385 31.88 -14.75 -6.02
C ARG A 385 30.88 -13.84 -5.33
N ALA A 386 29.70 -14.38 -5.06
CA ALA A 386 28.70 -13.72 -4.24
C ALA A 386 29.28 -13.35 -2.86
N VAL A 387 29.13 -12.08 -2.47
CA VAL A 387 29.53 -11.54 -1.15
C VAL A 387 28.34 -11.39 -0.21
N ALA A 388 27.12 -11.42 -0.75
CA ALA A 388 25.84 -11.42 -0.04
C ALA A 388 24.74 -12.03 -0.97
N PRO A 389 23.57 -12.42 -0.44
CA PRO A 389 22.49 -12.93 -1.28
C PRO A 389 22.10 -11.95 -2.39
N GLY A 390 22.05 -12.47 -3.61
CA GLY A 390 21.76 -11.73 -4.82
C GLY A 390 22.88 -10.81 -5.36
N SER A 391 24.04 -10.74 -4.71
CA SER A 391 25.14 -9.84 -5.13
C SER A 391 25.71 -10.17 -6.52
N ASP A 392 25.66 -11.44 -6.93
CA ASP A 392 26.09 -11.95 -8.23
C ASP A 392 24.93 -12.09 -9.25
N GLU A 393 23.71 -11.63 -8.89
CA GLU A 393 22.57 -11.63 -9.80
C GLU A 393 22.90 -10.85 -11.07
N LYS A 394 22.49 -11.43 -12.21
CA LYS A 394 22.51 -10.80 -13.52
C LYS A 394 21.15 -11.01 -14.15
N GLU A 395 20.55 -9.91 -14.62
CA GLU A 395 19.34 -10.01 -15.41
C GLU A 395 19.72 -10.37 -16.86
N ALA A 396 19.03 -11.34 -17.44
CA ALA A 396 19.22 -11.66 -18.86
C ALA A 396 18.75 -10.49 -19.72
N ALA A 397 19.45 -10.24 -20.82
CA ALA A 397 18.98 -9.29 -21.82
C ALA A 397 17.60 -9.74 -22.32
N PRO A 398 16.65 -8.80 -22.46
CA PRO A 398 15.33 -9.10 -22.96
C PRO A 398 15.40 -9.51 -24.44
N ASN A 399 14.57 -10.48 -24.83
CA ASN A 399 14.44 -10.93 -26.22
C ASN A 399 13.12 -10.44 -26.82
N ALA A 400 13.15 -10.08 -28.10
CA ALA A 400 11.95 -9.77 -28.86
C ALA A 400 11.06 -11.01 -29.00
N THR A 401 9.75 -10.84 -28.86
CA THR A 401 8.76 -11.88 -29.16
C THR A 401 8.70 -12.16 -30.67
N PRO A 402 8.17 -13.32 -31.13
CA PRO A 402 8.05 -13.60 -32.57
C PRO A 402 7.34 -12.50 -33.37
N ILE A 403 6.26 -11.94 -32.82
CA ILE A 403 5.52 -10.82 -33.44
C ILE A 403 6.39 -9.56 -33.54
N GLN A 404 7.20 -9.27 -32.51
CA GLN A 404 8.13 -8.15 -32.57
C GLN A 404 9.26 -8.40 -33.58
N VAL A 405 9.75 -9.64 -33.72
CA VAL A 405 10.75 -9.98 -34.74
C VAL A 405 10.21 -9.74 -36.15
N GLU A 406 8.97 -10.14 -36.43
CA GLU A 406 8.31 -9.86 -37.72
C GLU A 406 8.17 -8.34 -37.96
N ALA A 407 7.73 -7.60 -36.95
CA ALA A 407 7.59 -6.15 -37.05
C ALA A 407 8.95 -5.44 -37.25
N LEU A 408 10.01 -5.90 -36.59
CA LEU A 408 11.38 -5.39 -36.76
C LEU A 408 11.90 -5.64 -38.18
N GLN A 409 11.61 -6.82 -38.75
CA GLN A 409 11.96 -7.10 -40.14
C GLN A 409 11.22 -6.17 -41.10
N ALA A 410 9.91 -5.99 -40.91
CA ALA A 410 9.12 -5.06 -41.73
C ALA A 410 9.61 -3.61 -41.62
N LEU A 411 10.05 -3.18 -40.42
CA LEU A 411 10.68 -1.88 -40.20
C LEU A 411 12.05 -1.77 -40.88
N SER A 412 12.83 -2.84 -40.95
CA SER A 412 14.07 -2.85 -41.74
C SER A 412 13.77 -2.69 -43.23
N ASP A 413 12.87 -3.52 -43.75
CA ASP A 413 12.50 -3.55 -45.17
C ASP A 413 11.91 -2.20 -45.62
N THR A 414 11.11 -1.55 -44.76
CA THR A 414 10.52 -0.24 -45.07
C THR A 414 11.59 0.85 -45.18
N ARG A 415 12.63 0.81 -44.33
CA ARG A 415 13.77 1.74 -44.40
C ARG A 415 14.60 1.49 -45.65
N ASP A 416 14.83 0.23 -46.02
CA ASP A 416 15.57 -0.14 -47.24
C ASP A 416 14.82 0.28 -48.51
N ALA A 417 13.49 0.29 -48.47
CA ALA A 417 12.63 0.85 -49.53
C ALA A 417 12.65 2.39 -49.61
N GLY A 418 13.35 3.07 -48.69
CA GLY A 418 13.55 4.52 -48.69
C GLY A 418 12.53 5.32 -47.88
N TYR A 419 11.59 4.67 -47.19
CA TYR A 419 10.65 5.36 -46.32
C TYR A 419 11.36 5.98 -45.11
N ARG A 420 10.92 7.17 -44.73
CA ARG A 420 11.42 7.91 -43.56
C ARG A 420 10.45 7.91 -42.39
N ARG A 421 9.22 7.46 -42.63
CA ARG A 421 8.14 7.41 -41.65
C ARG A 421 7.38 6.11 -41.81
N GLY A 422 6.84 5.58 -40.73
CA GLY A 422 6.02 4.38 -40.77
C GLY A 422 5.06 4.30 -39.58
N LEU A 423 3.90 3.70 -39.80
CA LEU A 423 2.92 3.40 -38.77
C LEU A 423 2.99 1.91 -38.41
N VAL A 424 3.06 1.60 -37.12
CA VAL A 424 2.92 0.23 -36.61
C VAL A 424 1.74 0.17 -35.66
N MET A 425 0.88 -0.81 -35.90
CA MET A 425 -0.35 -1.03 -35.15
C MET A 425 -0.24 -2.32 -34.34
N LEU A 426 -0.09 -2.21 -33.03
CA LEU A 426 0.00 -3.37 -32.14
C LEU A 426 -0.99 -3.24 -31.00
N ALA A 427 -1.78 -4.29 -30.79
CA ALA A 427 -2.67 -4.40 -29.64
C ALA A 427 -1.92 -4.17 -28.32
N THR A 428 -2.62 -3.57 -27.35
CA THR A 428 -2.08 -3.36 -26.00
C THR A 428 -1.65 -4.70 -25.39
N GLY A 429 -0.49 -4.70 -24.72
CA GLY A 429 0.14 -5.91 -24.19
C GLY A 429 1.15 -6.59 -25.14
N LEU A 430 1.14 -6.30 -26.45
CA LEU A 430 2.14 -6.84 -27.39
C LEU A 430 3.48 -6.09 -27.39
N GLY A 431 3.66 -5.13 -26.48
CA GLY A 431 4.93 -4.44 -26.26
C GLY A 431 5.31 -3.44 -27.36
N LYS A 432 4.46 -2.43 -27.61
CA LYS A 432 4.75 -1.29 -28.51
C LYS A 432 6.08 -0.60 -28.18
N THR A 433 6.26 -0.23 -26.92
CA THR A 433 7.47 0.43 -26.42
C THR A 433 8.71 -0.45 -26.55
N TRP A 434 8.56 -1.75 -26.31
CA TRP A 434 9.61 -2.74 -26.50
C TRP A 434 10.05 -2.83 -27.95
N LEU A 435 9.10 -2.91 -28.90
CA LEU A 435 9.39 -2.88 -30.32
C LEU A 435 10.20 -1.63 -30.70
N ALA A 436 9.76 -0.45 -30.26
CA ALA A 436 10.46 0.80 -30.52
C ALA A 436 11.89 0.80 -29.98
N ALA A 437 12.12 0.25 -28.79
CA ALA A 437 13.44 0.18 -28.19
C ALA A 437 14.36 -0.81 -28.92
N PHE A 438 13.86 -1.98 -29.31
CA PHE A 438 14.60 -2.94 -30.13
C PHE A 438 14.95 -2.35 -31.51
N ASP A 439 14.01 -1.67 -32.16
CA ASP A 439 14.24 -1.08 -33.48
C ASP A 439 15.27 0.06 -33.41
N ALA A 440 15.20 0.91 -32.39
CA ALA A 440 16.19 1.96 -32.17
C ALA A 440 17.60 1.39 -31.97
N GLN A 441 17.73 0.25 -31.29
CA GLN A 441 19.01 -0.46 -31.17
C GLN A 441 19.46 -1.07 -32.51
N GLN A 442 18.56 -1.73 -33.23
CA GLN A 442 18.85 -2.34 -34.54
C GLN A 442 19.32 -1.30 -35.57
N MET A 443 18.71 -0.11 -35.56
CA MET A 443 19.09 1.01 -36.41
C MET A 443 20.42 1.66 -36.00
N GLY A 444 20.94 1.36 -34.80
CA GLY A 444 22.10 2.05 -34.24
C GLY A 444 21.84 3.53 -33.95
N ALA A 445 20.59 3.89 -33.63
CA ALA A 445 20.21 5.28 -33.35
C ALA A 445 21.02 5.82 -32.17
N ARG A 446 21.72 6.96 -32.32
CA ARG A 446 22.46 7.53 -31.19
C ARG A 446 21.57 8.42 -30.33
N ARG A 447 20.74 9.25 -30.97
CA ARG A 447 19.78 10.14 -30.30
C ARG A 447 18.35 9.73 -30.59
N VAL A 448 17.63 9.32 -29.56
CA VAL A 448 16.23 8.86 -29.65
C VAL A 448 15.31 9.85 -28.94
N LEU A 449 14.18 10.19 -29.57
CA LEU A 449 13.09 10.92 -28.93
C LEU A 449 11.87 10.00 -28.83
N PHE A 450 11.39 9.76 -27.61
CA PHE A 450 10.13 9.07 -27.37
C PHE A 450 9.08 10.09 -26.90
N VAL A 451 7.97 10.20 -27.61
CA VAL A 451 6.92 11.19 -27.35
C VAL A 451 5.63 10.49 -26.94
N ALA A 452 5.04 10.93 -25.84
CA ALA A 452 3.71 10.51 -25.39
C ALA A 452 2.96 11.69 -24.74
N HIS A 453 1.67 11.49 -24.46
CA HIS A 453 0.82 12.48 -23.78
C HIS A 453 0.77 12.32 -22.27
N ARG A 454 1.02 11.12 -21.73
CA ARG A 454 0.99 10.80 -20.29
C ARG A 454 2.38 10.59 -19.71
N GLU A 455 2.65 11.13 -18.53
CA GLU A 455 3.96 11.04 -17.88
C GLU A 455 4.30 9.62 -17.40
N GLU A 456 3.28 8.82 -17.05
CA GLU A 456 3.46 7.41 -16.69
C GLU A 456 4.00 6.59 -17.87
N ILE A 457 3.49 6.86 -19.08
CA ILE A 457 3.96 6.20 -20.31
C ILE A 457 5.43 6.58 -20.58
N LEU A 458 5.79 7.85 -20.38
CA LEU A 458 7.17 8.32 -20.54
C LEU A 458 8.12 7.63 -19.56
N SER A 459 7.70 7.48 -18.30
CA SER A 459 8.48 6.79 -17.28
C SER A 459 8.73 5.33 -17.64
N GLN A 460 7.67 4.62 -18.04
CA GLN A 460 7.76 3.22 -18.49
C GLN A 460 8.62 3.07 -19.75
N ALA A 461 8.55 4.04 -20.67
CA ALA A 461 9.40 4.06 -21.85
C ALA A 461 10.87 4.24 -21.48
N ALA A 462 11.20 5.18 -20.61
CA ALA A 462 12.56 5.41 -20.14
C ALA A 462 13.17 4.13 -19.54
N GLU A 463 12.44 3.43 -18.68
CA GLU A 463 12.86 2.15 -18.10
C GLU A 463 13.06 1.05 -19.16
N THR A 464 12.17 0.98 -20.16
CA THR A 464 12.24 -0.01 -21.24
C THR A 464 13.47 0.23 -22.10
N PHE A 465 13.71 1.48 -22.50
CA PHE A 465 14.89 1.86 -23.27
C PHE A 465 16.18 1.60 -22.51
N LEU A 466 16.23 1.91 -21.21
CA LEU A 466 17.39 1.61 -20.38
C LEU A 466 17.63 0.10 -20.27
N ARG A 467 16.57 -0.73 -20.26
CA ARG A 467 16.71 -2.20 -20.26
C ARG A 467 17.33 -2.75 -21.55
N ILE A 468 17.07 -2.08 -22.68
CA ILE A 468 17.64 -2.42 -23.99
C ILE A 468 19.04 -1.83 -24.16
N ARG A 469 19.26 -0.62 -23.64
CA ARG A 469 20.49 0.16 -23.78
C ARG A 469 20.99 0.64 -22.41
N PRO A 470 21.59 -0.25 -21.60
CA PRO A 470 21.93 0.06 -20.20
C PRO A 470 22.96 1.19 -20.02
N LEU A 471 23.83 1.37 -21.03
CA LEU A 471 24.83 2.43 -21.06
C LEU A 471 24.29 3.79 -21.52
N ALA A 472 23.05 3.86 -22.00
CA ALA A 472 22.49 5.09 -22.51
C ALA A 472 22.09 6.03 -21.36
N ARG A 473 22.36 7.32 -21.53
CA ARG A 473 21.79 8.36 -20.67
C ARG A 473 20.35 8.61 -21.10
N VAL A 474 19.42 8.39 -20.19
CA VAL A 474 17.98 8.56 -20.42
C VAL A 474 17.48 9.70 -19.55
N GLY A 475 16.69 10.62 -20.12
CA GLY A 475 16.13 11.75 -19.39
C GLY A 475 14.76 12.18 -19.87
N PHE A 476 14.21 13.20 -19.23
CA PHE A 476 12.83 13.64 -19.44
C PHE A 476 12.71 15.08 -19.94
N TYR A 477 11.66 15.32 -20.72
CA TYR A 477 11.21 16.66 -21.13
C TYR A 477 9.71 16.82 -20.85
N MET A 478 9.37 16.96 -19.57
CA MET A 478 7.99 17.03 -19.06
C MET A 478 7.93 17.88 -17.78
N GLY A 479 6.74 18.33 -17.37
CA GLY A 479 6.57 19.14 -16.15
C GLY A 479 7.55 20.32 -16.06
N GLN A 480 8.46 20.29 -15.09
CA GLN A 480 9.58 21.25 -14.93
C GLN A 480 10.94 20.71 -15.39
N VAL A 481 11.05 19.41 -15.69
CA VAL A 481 12.29 18.74 -16.10
C VAL A 481 12.56 18.98 -17.58
N ARG A 482 13.80 19.34 -17.94
CA ARG A 482 14.18 19.77 -19.30
C ARG A 482 15.56 19.24 -19.67
N ASP A 483 15.73 17.93 -19.67
CA ASP A 483 16.99 17.30 -20.04
C ASP A 483 17.30 17.50 -21.52
N VAL A 484 18.54 17.85 -21.83
CA VAL A 484 18.99 18.15 -23.21
C VAL A 484 20.31 17.47 -23.59
N GLN A 485 20.98 16.82 -22.64
CA GLN A 485 22.26 16.13 -22.84
C GLN A 485 22.13 14.63 -22.56
N VAL A 486 21.15 14.01 -23.21
CA VAL A 486 20.82 12.59 -23.06
C VAL A 486 20.80 11.90 -24.42
N ASP A 487 21.06 10.59 -24.42
CA ASP A 487 20.99 9.76 -25.63
C ASP A 487 19.53 9.45 -25.98
N ILE A 488 18.67 9.33 -24.97
CA ILE A 488 17.27 8.98 -25.11
C ILE A 488 16.45 10.00 -24.31
N LEU A 489 15.62 10.77 -25.00
CA LEU A 489 14.75 11.78 -24.41
C LEU A 489 13.30 11.31 -24.43
N CYS A 490 12.69 11.14 -23.25
CA CYS A 490 11.26 10.87 -23.11
C CYS A 490 10.51 12.19 -22.86
N ALA A 491 9.69 12.62 -23.82
CA ALA A 491 9.13 13.97 -23.85
C ALA A 491 7.60 13.98 -23.89
N SER A 492 6.99 14.87 -23.10
CA SER A 492 5.56 15.15 -23.19
C SER A 492 5.29 15.99 -24.43
N VAL A 493 4.38 15.53 -25.29
CA VAL A 493 3.97 16.29 -26.50
C VAL A 493 3.39 17.66 -26.15
N GLN A 494 2.71 17.79 -25.01
CA GLN A 494 2.12 19.05 -24.56
C GLN A 494 3.18 20.09 -24.20
N THR A 495 4.34 19.62 -23.76
CA THR A 495 5.49 20.46 -23.39
C THR A 495 6.37 20.70 -24.60
N LEU A 496 6.89 19.65 -25.21
CA LEU A 496 7.85 19.73 -26.30
C LEU A 496 7.23 20.34 -27.57
N GLY A 497 5.95 20.06 -27.86
CA GLY A 497 5.27 20.51 -29.07
C GLY A 497 5.04 22.02 -29.18
N ARG A 498 5.33 22.81 -28.14
CA ARG A 498 5.23 24.28 -28.20
C ARG A 498 6.42 24.86 -28.95
N ALA A 499 6.18 25.85 -29.81
CA ALA A 499 7.21 26.47 -30.67
C ALA A 499 8.50 26.89 -29.92
N ALA A 500 8.37 27.50 -28.74
CA ALA A 500 9.52 27.93 -27.93
C ALA A 500 10.40 26.78 -27.42
N HIS A 501 9.83 25.57 -27.29
CA HIS A 501 10.55 24.37 -26.88
C HIS A 501 11.11 23.61 -28.09
N LEU A 502 10.35 23.49 -29.18
CA LEU A 502 10.81 22.88 -30.43
C LEU A 502 12.07 23.58 -30.96
N SER A 503 12.11 24.91 -30.96
CA SER A 503 13.23 25.69 -31.48
C SER A 503 14.54 25.50 -30.72
N ARG A 504 14.52 24.84 -29.54
CA ARG A 504 15.74 24.48 -28.79
C ARG A 504 16.48 23.30 -29.40
N PHE A 505 15.83 22.52 -30.26
CA PHE A 505 16.40 21.37 -30.94
C PHE A 505 16.48 21.62 -32.44
N ALA A 506 17.62 21.32 -33.05
CA ALA A 506 17.73 21.34 -34.50
C ALA A 506 16.80 20.28 -35.13
N PRO A 507 16.28 20.50 -36.35
CA PRO A 507 15.42 19.52 -37.03
C PRO A 507 16.01 18.10 -37.11
N GLN A 508 17.32 17.95 -37.32
CA GLN A 508 18.03 16.66 -37.36
C GLN A 508 18.69 16.27 -36.03
N HIS A 509 18.24 16.84 -34.91
CA HIS A 509 18.84 16.54 -33.60
C HIS A 509 18.65 15.08 -33.19
N PHE A 510 17.50 14.48 -33.49
CA PHE A 510 17.21 13.08 -33.19
C PHE A 510 17.40 12.22 -34.43
N ASP A 511 18.04 11.06 -34.26
CA ASP A 511 18.21 10.07 -35.33
C ASP A 511 16.92 9.26 -35.50
N TYR A 512 16.21 8.99 -34.40
CA TYR A 512 15.01 8.17 -34.34
C TYR A 512 13.94 8.82 -33.47
N ILE A 513 12.71 8.91 -33.97
CA ILE A 513 11.58 9.47 -33.22
C ILE A 513 10.47 8.44 -33.12
N VAL A 514 10.02 8.19 -31.90
CA VAL A 514 8.86 7.36 -31.58
C VAL A 514 7.75 8.27 -31.09
N ILE A 515 6.58 8.16 -31.71
CA ILE A 515 5.37 8.84 -31.27
C ILE A 515 4.37 7.77 -30.83
N ASP A 516 4.17 7.62 -29.52
CA ASP A 516 3.20 6.71 -28.95
C ASP A 516 1.79 7.31 -28.96
N GLU A 517 0.79 6.43 -28.97
CA GLU A 517 -0.62 6.77 -29.18
C GLU A 517 -0.82 7.71 -30.38
N PHE A 518 -0.25 7.31 -31.52
CA PHE A 518 -0.22 8.08 -32.76
C PHE A 518 -1.61 8.46 -33.31
N HIS A 519 -2.67 7.82 -32.82
CA HIS A 519 -4.04 8.21 -33.13
C HIS A 519 -4.37 9.65 -32.68
N HIS A 520 -3.54 10.28 -31.83
CA HIS A 520 -3.64 11.71 -31.48
C HIS A 520 -2.89 12.66 -32.45
N ALA A 521 -2.19 12.14 -33.46
CA ALA A 521 -1.29 12.92 -34.32
C ALA A 521 -1.98 14.02 -35.14
N ALA A 522 -3.30 13.96 -35.31
CA ALA A 522 -4.08 15.00 -35.98
C ALA A 522 -4.12 16.33 -35.19
N ALA A 523 -3.82 16.31 -33.89
CA ALA A 523 -3.83 17.51 -33.05
C ALA A 523 -2.73 18.52 -33.46
N PRO A 524 -2.96 19.85 -33.33
CA PRO A 524 -2.00 20.87 -33.76
C PRO A 524 -0.60 20.74 -33.16
N THR A 525 -0.49 20.33 -31.89
CA THR A 525 0.79 20.14 -31.19
C THR A 525 1.63 19.02 -31.79
N TYR A 526 1.00 17.90 -32.16
CA TYR A 526 1.67 16.80 -32.85
C TYR A 526 2.10 17.23 -34.26
N ARG A 527 1.23 17.90 -35.01
CA ARG A 527 1.57 18.41 -36.35
C ARG A 527 2.76 19.35 -36.34
N GLN A 528 2.86 20.25 -35.36
CA GLN A 528 4.03 21.13 -35.19
C GLN A 528 5.31 20.34 -34.97
N LEU A 529 5.28 19.32 -34.10
CA LEU A 529 6.42 18.43 -33.85
C LEU A 529 6.82 17.66 -35.12
N LEU A 530 5.86 17.05 -35.82
CA LEU A 530 6.07 16.28 -37.04
C LEU A 530 6.58 17.12 -38.22
N THR A 531 6.28 18.42 -38.23
CA THR A 531 6.76 19.37 -39.24
C THR A 531 8.17 19.87 -38.92
N HIS A 532 8.49 20.03 -37.63
CA HIS A 532 9.78 20.57 -37.19
C HIS A 532 10.92 19.55 -37.32
N PHE A 533 10.71 18.30 -36.90
CA PHE A 533 11.77 17.30 -36.86
C PHE A 533 11.91 16.52 -38.17
N ALA A 534 13.16 16.23 -38.53
CA ALA A 534 13.56 15.47 -39.71
C ALA A 534 14.57 14.36 -39.30
N PRO A 535 14.11 13.32 -38.57
CA PRO A 535 14.97 12.22 -38.15
C PRO A 535 15.33 11.30 -39.32
N GLN A 536 16.26 10.37 -39.08
CA GLN A 536 16.57 9.32 -40.05
C GLN A 536 15.36 8.40 -40.27
N PHE A 537 14.60 8.14 -39.20
CA PHE A 537 13.32 7.44 -39.25
C PHE A 537 12.37 7.92 -38.12
N LEU A 538 11.07 7.97 -38.42
CA LEU A 538 10.00 8.24 -37.46
C LEU A 538 9.00 7.09 -37.45
N ILE A 539 8.69 6.56 -36.27
CA ILE A 539 7.66 5.56 -36.09
C ILE A 539 6.46 6.13 -35.31
N GLY A 540 5.27 5.93 -35.85
CA GLY A 540 4.01 6.08 -35.13
C GLY A 540 3.59 4.73 -34.55
N LEU A 541 3.25 4.70 -33.26
CA LEU A 541 2.75 3.50 -32.57
C LEU A 541 1.30 3.72 -32.12
N THR A 542 0.41 2.78 -32.42
CA THR A 542 -0.99 2.84 -31.96
C THR A 542 -1.58 1.45 -31.73
N ALA A 543 -2.57 1.33 -30.84
CA ALA A 543 -3.30 0.08 -30.62
C ALA A 543 -4.59 -0.04 -31.44
N THR A 544 -5.20 1.08 -31.81
CA THR A 544 -6.53 1.09 -32.43
C THR A 544 -6.42 1.29 -33.93
N PRO A 545 -6.92 0.34 -34.75
CA PRO A 545 -7.22 0.59 -36.13
C PRO A 545 -8.38 1.56 -36.24
N GLU A 546 -9.53 1.22 -35.68
CA GLU A 546 -10.82 1.71 -36.16
C GLU A 546 -11.22 3.07 -35.54
N ARG A 547 -10.83 4.14 -36.21
CA ARG A 547 -11.60 5.39 -36.25
C ARG A 547 -11.99 5.67 -37.70
N THR A 548 -13.04 6.44 -37.90
CA THR A 548 -13.45 6.97 -39.20
C THR A 548 -12.36 7.82 -39.86
N ASP A 549 -11.35 8.22 -39.08
CA ASP A 549 -10.25 9.14 -39.39
C ASP A 549 -8.93 8.41 -39.75
N GLN A 550 -8.95 7.09 -40.01
CA GLN A 550 -7.75 6.29 -40.31
C GLN A 550 -6.90 6.86 -41.46
N SER A 551 -7.54 7.37 -42.50
CA SER A 551 -6.85 7.97 -43.65
C SER A 551 -5.98 9.16 -43.25
N ASP A 552 -6.44 9.94 -42.28
CA ASP A 552 -5.79 11.20 -41.90
C ASP A 552 -4.50 10.94 -41.11
N ILE A 553 -4.45 9.88 -40.28
CA ILE A 553 -3.24 9.54 -39.52
C ILE A 553 -2.21 8.79 -40.38
N LEU A 554 -2.65 7.94 -41.31
CA LEU A 554 -1.74 7.19 -42.18
C LEU A 554 -0.98 8.13 -43.14
N SER A 555 -1.66 9.18 -43.62
CA SER A 555 -1.04 10.22 -44.44
C SER A 555 0.11 10.98 -43.74
N LEU A 556 0.10 11.05 -42.40
CA LEU A 556 1.19 11.67 -41.63
C LEU A 556 2.45 10.80 -41.56
N CYS A 557 2.32 9.52 -41.94
CA CYS A 557 3.39 8.53 -42.05
C CYS A 557 3.63 8.12 -43.50
N ASP A 558 3.50 9.03 -44.46
CA ASP A 558 3.77 8.79 -45.89
C ASP A 558 2.96 7.63 -46.49
N ASP A 559 1.73 7.45 -46.01
CA ASP A 559 0.84 6.35 -46.36
C ASP A 559 1.43 4.94 -46.11
N ASN A 560 2.42 4.85 -45.19
CA ASN A 560 3.20 3.65 -44.94
C ASN A 560 2.76 2.91 -43.66
N LEU A 561 1.85 1.94 -43.81
CA LEU A 561 1.52 0.99 -42.76
C LEU A 561 2.54 -0.15 -42.77
N VAL A 562 3.46 -0.15 -41.81
CA VAL A 562 4.60 -1.07 -41.78
C VAL A 562 4.19 -2.45 -41.27
N TYR A 563 3.42 -2.50 -40.17
CA TYR A 563 3.00 -3.76 -39.57
C TYR A 563 1.72 -3.57 -38.76
N SER A 564 0.86 -4.60 -38.73
CA SER A 564 -0.35 -4.61 -37.91
C SER A 564 -0.58 -5.96 -37.24
N CYS A 565 -0.78 -5.96 -35.93
CA CYS A 565 -1.22 -7.14 -35.18
C CYS A 565 -2.33 -6.77 -34.19
N ASN A 566 -3.49 -7.39 -34.37
CA ASN A 566 -4.69 -7.13 -33.57
C ASN A 566 -4.73 -7.98 -32.30
N LEU A 567 -5.71 -7.67 -31.44
CA LEU A 567 -5.91 -8.33 -30.14
C LEU A 567 -6.12 -9.84 -30.28
N PHE A 568 -6.90 -10.28 -31.27
CA PHE A 568 -7.23 -11.69 -31.48
C PHE A 568 -6.01 -12.52 -31.90
N THR A 569 -5.17 -11.97 -32.79
CA THR A 569 -3.90 -12.58 -33.16
C THR A 569 -2.99 -12.73 -31.94
N GLY A 570 -2.90 -11.70 -31.10
CA GLY A 570 -2.13 -11.74 -29.86
C GLY A 570 -2.59 -12.80 -28.86
N ILE A 571 -3.90 -12.99 -28.70
CA ILE A 571 -4.49 -14.04 -27.85
C ILE A 571 -4.20 -15.42 -28.43
N THR A 572 -4.37 -15.59 -29.75
CA THR A 572 -4.16 -16.87 -30.45
C THR A 572 -2.69 -17.31 -30.37
N ALA A 573 -1.76 -16.36 -30.40
CA ALA A 573 -0.33 -16.60 -30.23
C ALA A 573 0.10 -16.86 -28.78
N GLY A 574 -0.82 -16.82 -27.80
CA GLY A 574 -0.51 -17.01 -26.38
C GLY A 574 0.27 -15.85 -25.74
N LEU A 575 0.35 -14.70 -26.42
CA LEU A 575 1.05 -13.51 -25.94
C LEU A 575 0.15 -12.61 -25.09
N LEU A 576 -1.17 -12.72 -25.25
CA LEU A 576 -2.18 -11.99 -24.49
C LEU A 576 -3.10 -12.96 -23.76
N ALA A 577 -3.56 -12.58 -22.56
CA ALA A 577 -4.52 -13.36 -21.82
C ALA A 577 -5.90 -13.37 -22.51
N PRO A 578 -6.59 -14.53 -22.59
CA PRO A 578 -7.97 -14.57 -23.05
C PRO A 578 -8.87 -13.81 -22.08
N PHE A 579 -9.94 -13.18 -22.59
CA PHE A 579 -10.89 -12.43 -21.77
C PHE A 579 -12.34 -12.76 -22.15
N HIS A 580 -13.24 -12.56 -21.19
CA HIS A 580 -14.68 -12.61 -21.38
C HIS A 580 -15.24 -11.20 -21.24
N TYR A 581 -15.87 -10.68 -22.30
CA TYR A 581 -16.54 -9.39 -22.26
C TYR A 581 -17.99 -9.55 -21.82
N PHE A 582 -18.39 -8.87 -20.75
CA PHE A 582 -19.76 -8.80 -20.28
C PHE A 582 -20.27 -7.38 -20.47
N GLY A 583 -21.08 -7.15 -21.51
CA GLY A 583 -21.81 -5.89 -21.69
C GLY A 583 -22.97 -5.83 -20.71
N ILE A 584 -22.83 -5.04 -19.65
CA ILE A 584 -23.91 -4.78 -18.70
C ILE A 584 -24.68 -3.55 -19.22
N LEU A 585 -25.99 -3.71 -19.40
CA LEU A 585 -26.91 -2.69 -19.89
C LEU A 585 -27.24 -1.64 -18.83
#